data_AF-A0A819DSL7-F1
#
_entry.id   AF-A0A819DSL7-F1
#
_cell.length_a   1.000
_cell.length_b   1.000
_cell.length_c   1.000
_cell.angle_alpha   90.00
_cell.angle_beta   90.00
_cell.angle_gamma   90.00
#
_symmetry.space_group_name_H-M   'P 1'
#
loop_
_entity.id
_entity.type
_entity.pdbx_description
1 polymer ?
#
loop_
_entity_poly.entity_id
_entity_poly.type
_entity_poly.pdbx_seq_one_letter_code
_entity_poly.pdbx_strand_id
1 'polypeptide(L)'
;MPQPCSIKDCTRTPRWVCDCCQQNLCLQHLNEHNDLLISQLNPLTLEIKALEDCLQALNIQKTIDNSREKLEEWRDDCYKKIDCLFEQKCRELDQVINEKVDQQREELNRIHLKITELIDAQETSRQDIDLLTSTIRQLEININNIEQICFTIVTSPLVIDDTFIFIKETTEHELDLSTLSPVYETIHRPKGSSGPLTCNDRYLLIHQHPNLCLYDREMNIVKQTLWRYGRIWDMCWSSTLGRFIVLEQNNIYLINENTMSINNVHSMKDRDWGACTCSDTVLFTSTNEDGSSIMEFILFPAIEMIREWKYPLTCAKDEIIDDIVYNNGNLALACAFKIVIWLFLRIMDINNTQNIINTDQHENTAHG
;
A
#
# COMPACT_ATOMS: atom_id res chain seq x y z
N MET A 1 30.45 42.82 17.08
CA MET A 1 29.44 43.35 18.02
C MET A 1 28.21 42.46 17.93
N PRO A 2 27.64 41.95 19.04
CA PRO A 2 26.40 41.19 18.96
C PRO A 2 25.29 42.09 18.43
N GLN A 3 24.59 41.65 17.39
CA GLN A 3 23.44 42.38 16.87
C GLN A 3 22.36 42.43 17.96
N PRO A 4 21.62 43.54 18.12
CA PRO A 4 20.51 43.62 19.06
C PRO A 4 19.36 42.72 18.62
N CYS A 5 18.43 42.44 19.54
CA CYS A 5 17.19 41.75 19.20
C CYS A 5 16.48 42.50 18.05
N SER A 6 15.99 41.77 17.05
CA SER A 6 15.40 42.31 15.81
C SER A 6 14.05 43.01 16.02
N ILE A 7 13.44 42.88 17.21
CA ILE A 7 12.22 43.59 17.60
C ILE A 7 12.58 45.02 18.02
N LYS A 8 11.91 46.01 17.40
CA LYS A 8 12.10 47.43 17.70
C LYS A 8 11.90 47.68 19.20
N ASP A 9 12.75 48.53 19.77
CA ASP A 9 12.77 48.93 21.18
C ASP A 9 13.18 47.83 22.19
N CYS A 10 13.60 46.65 21.72
CA CYS A 10 14.15 45.62 22.59
C CYS A 10 15.65 45.83 22.86
N THR A 11 16.01 46.12 24.10
CA THR A 11 17.41 46.29 24.54
C THR A 11 18.08 44.98 24.99
N ARG A 12 17.33 43.86 25.00
CA ARG A 12 17.85 42.58 25.48
C ARG A 12 18.78 41.94 24.46
N THR A 13 19.85 41.32 24.96
CA THR A 13 20.79 40.57 24.13
C THR A 13 20.06 39.36 23.52
N PRO A 14 20.09 39.18 22.19
CA PRO A 14 19.51 38.00 21.58
C PRO A 14 20.26 36.75 22.05
N ARG A 15 19.51 35.67 22.22
CA ARG A 15 20.06 34.35 22.60
C ARG A 15 20.00 33.36 21.47
N TRP A 16 19.19 33.63 20.46
CA TRP A 16 18.94 32.73 19.33
C TRP A 16 18.66 33.51 18.06
N VAL A 17 18.97 32.91 16.91
CA VAL A 17 18.49 33.36 15.60
C VAL A 17 17.38 32.42 15.19
N CYS A 18 16.20 32.94 14.87
CA CYS A 18 15.10 32.12 14.37
C CYS A 18 15.42 31.67 12.94
N ASP A 19 15.48 30.36 12.70
CA ASP A 19 15.82 29.80 11.39
C ASP A 19 14.76 30.15 10.32
N CYS A 20 13.49 30.24 10.71
CA CYS A 20 12.38 30.54 9.78
C CYS A 20 12.42 31.97 9.20
N CYS A 21 12.80 32.96 10.01
CA CYS A 21 12.74 34.38 9.61
C CYS A 21 14.09 35.09 9.67
N GLN A 22 15.16 34.37 10.06
CA GLN A 22 16.53 34.85 10.21
C GLN A 22 16.67 36.06 11.15
N GLN A 23 15.76 36.18 12.12
CA GLN A 23 15.73 37.28 13.09
C GLN A 23 16.47 36.90 14.38
N ASN A 24 17.27 37.84 14.91
CA ASN A 24 17.92 37.68 16.21
C ASN A 24 16.89 37.94 17.31
N LEU A 25 16.53 36.93 18.10
CA LEU A 25 15.50 37.04 19.14
C LEU A 25 16.09 36.81 20.54
N CYS A 26 15.63 37.61 21.51
CA CYS A 26 15.83 37.28 22.91
C CYS A 26 14.87 36.15 23.31
N LEU A 27 15.15 35.44 24.42
CA LEU A 27 14.36 34.28 24.84
C LEU A 27 12.85 34.56 24.95
N GLN A 28 12.47 35.75 25.45
CA GLN A 28 11.07 36.15 25.54
C GLN A 28 10.42 36.28 24.15
N HIS A 29 11.05 37.01 23.22
CA HIS A 29 10.51 37.19 21.88
C HIS A 29 10.57 35.92 21.04
N LEU A 30 11.48 34.98 21.34
CA LEU A 30 11.48 33.66 20.73
C LEU A 30 10.26 32.85 21.16
N ASN A 31 9.91 32.87 22.45
CA ASN A 31 8.72 32.21 22.95
C ASN A 31 7.45 32.85 22.38
N GLU A 32 7.36 34.18 22.37
CA GLU A 32 6.22 34.90 21.75
C GLU A 32 6.10 34.61 20.25
N HIS A 33 7.24 34.52 19.54
CA HIS A 33 7.27 34.12 18.13
C HIS A 33 6.79 32.68 17.93
N ASN A 34 7.19 31.75 18.80
CA ASN A 34 6.74 30.37 18.77
C ASN A 34 5.24 30.26 19.09
N ASP A 35 4.75 30.99 20.08
CA ASP A 35 3.34 31.06 20.44
C ASP A 35 2.51 31.62 19.28
N LEU A 36 3.03 32.64 18.58
CA LEU A 36 2.39 33.18 17.37
C LEU A 36 2.31 32.13 16.26
N LEU A 37 3.38 31.38 15.99
CA LEU A 37 3.35 30.29 15.01
C LEU A 37 2.37 29.18 15.40
N ILE A 38 2.37 28.75 16.67
CA ILE A 38 1.42 27.75 17.18
C ILE A 38 -0.02 28.26 17.06
N SER A 39 -0.25 29.55 17.34
CA SER A 39 -1.59 30.15 17.20
C SER A 39 -2.11 30.14 15.76
N GLN A 40 -1.22 30.13 14.75
CA GLN A 40 -1.59 30.00 13.34
C GLN A 40 -1.97 28.57 12.94
N LEU A 41 -1.56 27.56 13.71
CA LEU A 41 -1.96 26.16 13.49
C LEU A 41 -3.39 25.87 13.95
N ASN A 42 -3.89 26.62 14.93
CA ASN A 42 -5.24 26.42 15.49
C ASN A 42 -6.35 26.63 14.44
N PRO A 43 -6.35 27.70 13.62
CA PRO A 43 -7.30 27.85 12.50
C PRO A 43 -7.25 26.69 11.51
N LEU A 44 -6.06 26.22 11.13
CA LEU A 44 -5.91 25.09 10.18
C LEU A 44 -6.49 23.79 10.74
N THR A 45 -6.35 23.56 12.05
CA THR A 45 -6.96 22.41 12.73
C THR A 45 -8.49 22.49 12.68
N LEU A 46 -9.06 23.69 12.83
CA LEU A 46 -10.50 23.90 12.71
C LEU A 46 -10.98 23.69 11.26
N GLU A 47 -10.20 24.11 10.27
CA GLU A 47 -10.50 23.88 8.85
C GLU A 47 -10.49 22.39 8.50
N ILE A 48 -9.47 21.64 8.95
CA ILE A 48 -9.41 20.18 8.77
C ILE A 48 -10.63 19.52 9.39
N LYS A 49 -10.98 19.90 10.63
CA LYS A 49 -12.15 19.35 11.31
C LYS A 49 -13.46 19.67 10.57
N ALA A 50 -13.60 20.88 10.03
CA ALA A 50 -14.77 21.24 9.24
C ALA A 50 -14.87 20.40 7.95
N LEU A 51 -13.73 20.08 7.32
CA LEU A 51 -13.69 19.17 6.16
C LEU A 51 -14.04 17.73 6.55
N GLU A 52 -13.57 17.24 7.70
CA GLU A 52 -13.95 15.93 8.25
C GLU A 52 -15.46 15.85 8.52
N ASP A 53 -16.03 16.87 9.17
CA ASP A 53 -17.46 16.97 9.44
C ASP A 53 -18.27 16.98 8.13
N CYS A 54 -17.80 17.72 7.11
CA CYS A 54 -18.38 17.72 5.77
C CYS A 54 -18.33 16.32 5.11
N LEU A 55 -17.21 15.62 5.20
CA LEU A 55 -17.07 14.25 4.67
C LEU A 55 -18.01 13.28 5.40
N GLN A 56 -18.14 13.41 6.72
CA GLN A 56 -19.05 12.59 7.52
C GLN A 56 -20.53 12.89 7.22
N ALA A 57 -20.86 14.13 6.87
CA ALA A 57 -22.19 14.54 6.47
C ALA A 57 -22.58 14.06 5.05
N LEU A 58 -21.63 13.57 4.25
CA LEU A 58 -21.94 12.97 2.95
C LEU A 58 -22.80 11.72 3.17
N ASN A 59 -24.03 11.78 2.64
CA ASN A 59 -24.97 10.67 2.75
C ASN A 59 -24.67 9.60 1.68
N ILE A 60 -23.58 8.88 1.88
CA ILE A 60 -23.13 7.77 1.00
C ILE A 60 -24.26 6.74 0.87
N GLN A 61 -24.96 6.46 1.97
CA GLN A 61 -26.05 5.49 1.98
C GLN A 61 -27.18 5.90 1.02
N LYS A 62 -27.58 7.17 1.01
CA LYS A 62 -28.59 7.68 0.07
C LYS A 62 -28.15 7.53 -1.39
N THR A 63 -26.88 7.76 -1.70
CA THR A 63 -26.35 7.56 -3.07
C THR A 63 -26.39 6.08 -3.47
N ILE A 64 -26.05 5.18 -2.54
CA ILE A 64 -26.16 3.73 -2.75
C ILE A 64 -27.63 3.32 -2.96
N ASP A 65 -28.54 3.81 -2.13
CA ASP A 65 -29.96 3.47 -2.19
C ASP A 65 -30.59 3.93 -3.50
N ASN A 66 -30.29 5.17 -3.94
CA ASN A 66 -30.73 5.66 -5.25
C ASN A 66 -30.20 4.82 -6.42
N SER A 67 -28.97 4.28 -6.29
CA SER A 67 -28.38 3.41 -7.33
C SER A 67 -29.04 2.04 -7.35
N ARG A 68 -29.40 1.50 -6.17
CA ARG A 68 -30.15 0.25 -6.03
C ARG A 68 -31.56 0.37 -6.60
N GLU A 69 -32.23 1.50 -6.40
CA GLU A 69 -33.57 1.76 -6.96
C GLU A 69 -33.56 1.65 -8.49
N LYS A 70 -32.54 2.20 -9.17
CA LYS A 70 -32.39 2.06 -10.63
C LYS A 70 -32.18 0.61 -11.09
N LEU A 71 -31.45 -0.18 -10.31
CA LEU A 71 -31.26 -1.61 -10.61
C LEU A 71 -32.57 -2.39 -10.42
N GLU A 72 -33.36 -2.02 -9.41
CA GLU A 72 -34.68 -2.60 -9.15
C GLU A 72 -35.65 -2.29 -10.30
N GLU A 73 -35.70 -1.03 -10.74
CA GLU A 73 -36.48 -0.62 -11.92
C GLU A 73 -36.07 -1.41 -13.17
N TRP A 74 -34.76 -1.54 -13.43
CA TRP A 74 -34.25 -2.34 -14.55
C TRP A 74 -34.71 -3.80 -14.47
N ARG A 75 -34.67 -4.39 -13.28
CA ARG A 75 -35.10 -5.78 -13.06
C ARG A 75 -36.59 -5.95 -13.36
N ASP A 76 -37.42 -5.06 -12.83
CA ASP A 76 -38.87 -5.12 -13.01
C ASP A 76 -39.26 -4.91 -14.48
N ASP A 77 -38.57 -4.03 -15.20
CA ASP A 77 -38.77 -3.83 -16.63
C ASP A 77 -38.34 -5.04 -17.49
N CYS A 78 -37.29 -5.75 -17.08
CA CYS A 78 -36.90 -6.99 -17.75
C CYS A 78 -37.97 -8.07 -17.61
N TYR A 79 -38.52 -8.26 -16.41
CA TYR A 79 -39.60 -9.25 -16.18
C TYR A 79 -40.83 -8.94 -17.04
N LYS A 80 -41.29 -7.69 -17.08
CA LYS A 80 -42.42 -7.28 -17.92
C LYS A 80 -42.21 -7.62 -19.41
N LYS A 81 -40.99 -7.45 -19.92
CA LYS A 81 -40.67 -7.77 -21.32
C LYS A 81 -40.69 -9.27 -21.58
N ILE A 82 -40.19 -10.08 -20.64
CA ILE A 82 -40.22 -11.54 -20.71
C ILE A 82 -41.67 -12.03 -20.73
N ASP A 83 -42.50 -11.52 -19.81
CA ASP A 83 -43.91 -11.90 -19.72
C ASP A 83 -44.68 -11.53 -20.99
N CYS A 84 -44.45 -10.33 -21.53
CA CYS A 84 -45.08 -9.90 -22.78
C CYS A 84 -44.71 -10.81 -23.96
N LEU A 85 -43.43 -11.21 -24.06
CA LEU A 85 -42.97 -12.14 -25.10
C LEU A 85 -43.61 -13.53 -24.93
N PHE A 86 -43.70 -14.02 -23.70
CA PHE A 86 -44.35 -15.30 -23.40
C PHE A 86 -45.82 -15.29 -23.83
N GLU A 87 -46.58 -14.28 -23.41
CA GLU A 87 -47.98 -14.13 -23.80
C GLU A 87 -48.17 -14.01 -25.31
N GLN A 88 -47.26 -13.29 -26.00
CA GLN A 88 -47.28 -13.22 -27.45
C GLN A 88 -47.11 -14.61 -28.08
N LYS A 89 -46.17 -15.42 -27.60
CA LYS A 89 -45.93 -16.77 -28.14
C LYS A 89 -47.08 -17.72 -27.83
N CYS A 90 -47.77 -17.58 -26.70
CA CYS A 90 -49.02 -18.30 -26.44
C CYS A 90 -50.10 -17.94 -27.47
N ARG A 91 -50.29 -16.64 -27.77
CA ARG A 91 -51.27 -16.21 -28.78
C ARG A 91 -50.92 -16.73 -30.18
N GLU A 92 -49.64 -16.71 -30.57
CA GLU A 92 -49.18 -17.28 -31.84
C GLU A 92 -49.47 -18.79 -31.91
N LEU A 93 -49.23 -19.52 -30.82
CA LEU A 93 -49.53 -20.94 -30.73
C LEU A 93 -51.03 -21.22 -30.89
N ASP A 94 -51.87 -20.48 -30.14
CA ASP A 94 -53.32 -20.60 -30.22
C ASP A 94 -53.82 -20.33 -31.64
N GLN A 95 -53.28 -19.30 -32.30
CA GLN A 95 -53.64 -18.97 -33.68
C GLN A 95 -53.32 -20.12 -34.64
N VAL A 96 -52.10 -20.65 -34.60
CA VAL A 96 -51.66 -21.74 -35.48
C VAL A 96 -52.50 -22.99 -35.27
N ILE A 97 -52.82 -23.33 -34.02
CA ILE A 97 -53.68 -24.48 -33.69
C ILE A 97 -55.08 -24.28 -34.28
N ASN A 98 -55.69 -23.11 -34.03
CA ASN A 98 -57.04 -22.82 -34.50
C ASN A 98 -57.12 -22.84 -36.03
N GLU A 99 -56.16 -22.24 -36.73
CA GLU A 99 -56.10 -22.27 -38.20
C GLU A 99 -56.05 -23.70 -38.75
N LYS A 100 -55.30 -24.60 -38.11
CA LYS A 100 -55.21 -26.01 -38.54
C LYS A 100 -56.51 -26.78 -38.28
N VAL A 101 -57.16 -26.54 -37.15
CA VAL A 101 -58.45 -27.13 -36.81
C VAL A 101 -59.53 -26.64 -37.77
N ASP A 102 -59.54 -25.34 -38.09
CA ASP A 102 -60.50 -24.75 -39.02
C ASP A 102 -60.34 -25.30 -40.44
N GLN A 103 -59.09 -25.50 -40.91
CA GLN A 103 -58.82 -26.17 -42.19
C GLN A 103 -59.44 -27.58 -42.25
N GLN A 104 -59.35 -28.37 -41.16
CA GLN A 104 -59.99 -29.70 -41.14
C GLN A 104 -61.52 -29.60 -41.11
N ARG A 105 -62.06 -28.59 -40.41
CA ARG A 105 -63.51 -28.35 -40.35
C ARG A 105 -64.07 -27.98 -41.72
N GLU A 106 -63.36 -27.17 -42.49
CA GLU A 106 -63.74 -26.83 -43.86
C GLU A 106 -63.76 -28.06 -44.78
N GLU A 107 -62.73 -28.90 -44.71
CA GLU A 107 -62.68 -30.14 -45.49
C GLU A 107 -63.80 -31.12 -45.09
N LEU A 108 -64.11 -31.24 -43.80
CA LEU A 108 -65.23 -32.03 -43.33
C LEU A 108 -66.56 -31.52 -43.90
N ASN A 109 -66.78 -30.20 -43.90
CA ASN A 109 -67.96 -29.58 -44.48
C ASN A 109 -68.05 -29.83 -46.00
N ARG A 110 -66.92 -29.79 -46.72
CA ARG A 110 -66.85 -30.10 -48.15
C ARG A 110 -67.26 -31.55 -48.45
N ILE A 111 -66.79 -32.50 -47.63
CA ILE A 111 -67.20 -33.91 -47.72
C ILE A 111 -68.70 -34.05 -47.48
N HIS A 112 -69.24 -33.40 -46.44
CA HIS A 112 -70.67 -33.42 -46.14
C HIS A 112 -71.52 -32.90 -47.30
N LEU A 113 -71.16 -31.74 -47.88
CA LEU A 113 -71.86 -31.19 -49.04
C LEU A 113 -71.86 -32.19 -50.20
N LYS A 114 -70.71 -32.83 -50.46
CA LYS A 114 -70.62 -33.80 -51.55
C LYS A 114 -71.48 -35.04 -51.35
N ILE A 115 -71.59 -35.52 -50.11
CA ILE A 115 -72.48 -36.63 -49.75
C ILE A 115 -73.94 -36.23 -50.01
N THR A 116 -74.35 -35.03 -49.57
CA THR A 116 -75.71 -34.53 -49.78
C THR A 116 -76.05 -34.42 -51.27
N GLU A 117 -75.14 -33.86 -52.08
CA GLU A 117 -75.32 -33.78 -53.55
C GLU A 117 -75.57 -35.14 -54.19
N LEU A 118 -74.79 -36.17 -53.80
CA LEU A 118 -74.92 -37.52 -54.35
C LEU A 118 -76.23 -38.20 -53.93
N ILE A 119 -76.69 -37.94 -52.70
CA ILE A 119 -77.99 -38.44 -52.21
C ILE A 119 -79.13 -37.80 -53.00
N ASP A 120 -79.09 -36.48 -53.17
CA ASP A 120 -80.15 -35.72 -53.86
C ASP A 120 -80.24 -36.08 -55.35
N ALA A 121 -79.10 -36.35 -56.00
CA ALA A 121 -79.03 -36.75 -57.40
C ALA A 121 -79.52 -38.19 -57.66
N GLN A 122 -79.58 -39.06 -56.64
CA GLN A 122 -79.92 -40.49 -56.71
C GLN A 122 -79.08 -41.34 -57.69
N GLU A 123 -78.01 -40.78 -58.26
CA GLU A 123 -77.05 -41.46 -59.14
C GLU A 123 -75.69 -41.49 -58.45
N THR A 124 -75.44 -42.53 -57.64
CA THR A 124 -74.15 -42.74 -56.96
C THR A 124 -73.41 -43.91 -57.60
N SER A 125 -72.18 -43.68 -58.06
CA SER A 125 -71.31 -44.75 -58.57
C SER A 125 -70.50 -45.39 -57.45
N ARG A 126 -69.98 -46.61 -57.70
CA ARG A 126 -69.07 -47.26 -56.74
C ARG A 126 -67.76 -46.47 -56.57
N GLN A 127 -67.30 -45.80 -57.62
CA GLN A 127 -66.10 -44.98 -57.59
C GLN A 127 -66.26 -43.76 -56.67
N ASP A 128 -67.46 -43.16 -56.62
CA ASP A 128 -67.74 -42.03 -55.72
C ASP A 128 -67.66 -42.45 -54.24
N ILE A 129 -68.19 -43.63 -53.92
CA ILE A 129 -68.12 -44.21 -52.56
C ILE A 129 -66.67 -44.50 -52.17
N ASP A 130 -65.88 -45.10 -53.06
CA ASP A 130 -64.49 -45.45 -52.79
C ASP A 130 -63.63 -44.17 -52.60
N LEU A 131 -63.86 -43.14 -53.41
CA LEU A 131 -63.19 -41.84 -53.28
C LEU A 131 -63.52 -41.15 -51.94
N LEU A 132 -64.80 -41.08 -51.57
CA LEU A 132 -65.23 -40.51 -50.29
C LEU A 132 -64.64 -41.28 -49.11
N THR A 133 -64.67 -42.61 -49.16
CA THR A 133 -64.11 -43.47 -48.11
C THR A 133 -62.61 -43.23 -47.93
N SER A 134 -61.86 -43.10 -49.03
CA SER A 134 -60.42 -42.79 -48.96
C SER A 134 -60.16 -41.40 -48.39
N THR A 135 -60.97 -40.40 -48.74
CA THR A 135 -60.84 -39.02 -48.28
C THR A 135 -61.17 -38.90 -46.79
N ILE A 136 -62.23 -39.58 -46.32
CA ILE A 136 -62.61 -39.63 -44.90
C ILE A 136 -61.49 -40.26 -44.07
N ARG A 137 -60.94 -41.40 -44.51
CA ARG A 137 -59.82 -42.04 -43.81
C ARG A 137 -58.58 -41.15 -43.75
N GLN A 138 -58.28 -40.42 -44.83
CA GLN A 138 -57.16 -39.47 -44.84
C GLN A 138 -57.40 -38.30 -43.87
N LEU A 139 -58.63 -37.79 -43.79
CA LEU A 139 -59.02 -36.75 -42.86
C LEU A 139 -58.93 -37.24 -41.40
N GLU A 140 -59.38 -38.46 -41.10
CA GLU A 140 -59.23 -39.10 -39.79
C GLU A 140 -57.76 -39.21 -39.37
N ILE A 141 -56.89 -39.65 -40.29
CA ILE A 141 -55.43 -39.70 -40.05
C ILE A 141 -54.89 -38.30 -39.77
N ASN A 142 -55.29 -37.31 -40.57
CA ASN A 142 -54.83 -35.93 -40.40
C ASN A 142 -55.27 -35.35 -39.06
N ILE A 143 -56.54 -35.53 -38.67
CA ILE A 143 -57.09 -35.06 -37.38
C ILE A 143 -56.35 -35.70 -36.20
N ASN A 144 -56.19 -37.03 -36.23
CA ASN A 144 -55.48 -37.75 -35.16
C ASN A 144 -54.01 -37.34 -35.05
N ASN A 145 -53.43 -36.82 -36.13
CA ASN A 145 -52.05 -36.38 -36.19
C ASN A 145 -51.86 -34.91 -35.81
N ILE A 146 -52.91 -34.10 -35.67
CA ILE A 146 -52.77 -32.67 -35.30
C ILE A 146 -52.08 -32.51 -33.94
N GLU A 147 -52.41 -33.38 -32.97
CA GLU A 147 -51.80 -33.36 -31.63
C GLU A 147 -50.30 -33.72 -31.64
N GLN A 148 -49.84 -34.49 -32.63
CA GLN A 148 -48.49 -35.07 -32.65
C GLN A 148 -47.54 -34.42 -33.67
N ILE A 149 -48.06 -33.85 -34.77
CA ILE A 149 -47.25 -33.40 -35.92
C ILE A 149 -47.11 -31.87 -35.97
N CYS A 150 -48.02 -31.10 -35.37
CA CYS A 150 -48.16 -29.71 -35.76
C CYS A 150 -47.10 -28.74 -35.21
N PHE A 151 -46.35 -29.07 -34.15
CA PHE A 151 -45.32 -28.14 -33.67
C PHE A 151 -44.24 -28.77 -32.79
N THR A 152 -43.06 -28.16 -32.86
CA THR A 152 -41.95 -28.34 -31.92
C THR A 152 -41.61 -26.97 -31.36
N ILE A 153 -41.77 -26.79 -30.05
CA ILE A 153 -41.35 -25.55 -29.39
C ILE A 153 -39.87 -25.71 -29.06
N VAL A 154 -39.03 -24.97 -29.77
CA VAL A 154 -37.60 -24.90 -29.47
C VAL A 154 -37.36 -23.64 -28.65
N THR A 155 -36.95 -23.81 -27.39
CA THR A 155 -36.54 -22.71 -26.53
C THR A 155 -35.01 -22.68 -26.41
N SER A 156 -34.45 -21.47 -26.44
CA SER A 156 -33.06 -21.22 -26.13
C SER A 156 -32.97 -20.55 -24.75
N PRO A 157 -31.94 -20.86 -23.95
CA PRO A 157 -31.76 -20.22 -22.66
C PRO A 157 -31.48 -18.72 -22.84
N LEU A 158 -32.07 -17.89 -21.97
CA LEU A 158 -31.73 -16.48 -21.89
C LEU A 158 -30.36 -16.36 -21.21
N VAL A 159 -29.35 -15.93 -21.95
CA VAL A 159 -28.01 -15.68 -21.42
C VAL A 159 -27.90 -14.20 -21.10
N ILE A 160 -27.81 -13.88 -19.81
CA ILE A 160 -27.50 -12.54 -19.32
C ILE A 160 -25.98 -12.46 -19.15
N ASP A 161 -25.36 -11.56 -19.88
CA ASP A 161 -23.94 -11.24 -19.83
C ASP A 161 -23.67 -10.10 -18.83
N ASP A 162 -22.48 -10.07 -18.25
CA ASP A 162 -22.01 -8.99 -17.38
C ASP A 162 -21.94 -7.63 -18.11
N THR A 163 -22.04 -7.60 -19.44
CA THR A 163 -22.11 -6.35 -20.23
C THR A 163 -23.45 -5.61 -20.14
N PHE A 164 -24.49 -6.16 -19.50
CA PHE A 164 -25.79 -5.46 -19.40
C PHE A 164 -25.82 -4.36 -18.34
N ILE A 165 -24.99 -4.44 -17.31
CA ILE A 165 -24.93 -3.45 -16.22
C ILE A 165 -23.48 -3.02 -16.04
N PHE A 166 -23.22 -1.72 -16.27
CA PHE A 166 -21.93 -1.13 -15.97
C PHE A 166 -22.06 -0.16 -14.80
N ILE A 167 -21.38 -0.49 -13.70
CA ILE A 167 -21.12 0.48 -12.64
C ILE A 167 -19.84 1.20 -13.06
N LYS A 168 -19.98 2.42 -13.59
CA LYS A 168 -18.85 3.27 -13.95
C LYS A 168 -18.77 4.43 -12.99
N GLU A 169 -17.56 4.74 -12.55
CA GLU A 169 -17.24 6.02 -11.98
C GLU A 169 -17.42 7.08 -13.08
N THR A 170 -18.31 8.04 -12.88
CA THR A 170 -18.47 9.16 -13.79
C THR A 170 -17.27 10.08 -13.65
N THR A 171 -16.29 9.92 -14.54
CA THR A 171 -15.00 10.62 -14.56
C THR A 171 -15.09 12.11 -14.90
N GLU A 172 -16.28 12.71 -14.99
CA GLU A 172 -16.37 14.15 -15.35
C GLU A 172 -15.71 15.04 -14.30
N HIS A 173 -15.65 14.58 -13.04
CA HIS A 173 -14.90 15.22 -11.96
C HIS A 173 -14.31 14.17 -11.00
N GLU A 174 -13.39 13.32 -11.48
CA GLU A 174 -12.51 12.62 -10.54
C GLU A 174 -11.87 13.67 -9.63
N LEU A 175 -11.98 13.48 -8.31
CA LEU A 175 -11.23 14.27 -7.35
C LEU A 175 -9.76 13.94 -7.56
N ASP A 176 -9.12 14.66 -8.49
CA ASP A 176 -7.70 14.50 -8.78
C ASP A 176 -6.88 15.10 -7.63
N LEU A 177 -6.66 14.27 -6.62
CA LEU A 177 -5.81 14.60 -5.47
C LEU A 177 -4.33 14.72 -5.86
N SER A 178 -3.93 14.35 -7.10
CA SER A 178 -2.54 14.55 -7.57
C SER A 178 -2.19 16.03 -7.77
N THR A 179 -3.21 16.89 -7.84
CA THR A 179 -3.04 18.36 -7.83
C THR A 179 -2.67 18.91 -6.46
N LEU A 180 -2.83 18.14 -5.38
CA LEU A 180 -2.41 18.55 -4.05
C LEU A 180 -0.89 18.43 -3.95
N SER A 181 -0.21 19.56 -3.75
CA SER A 181 1.21 19.55 -3.40
C SER A 181 1.41 18.74 -2.11
N PRO A 182 2.38 17.81 -2.06
CA PRO A 182 2.66 17.05 -0.85
C PRO A 182 3.09 18.02 0.27
N VAL A 183 2.58 17.76 1.48
CA VAL A 183 2.93 18.54 2.69
C VAL A 183 4.36 18.24 3.17
N TYR A 184 4.99 17.22 2.59
CA TYR A 184 6.35 16.80 2.90
C TYR A 184 7.23 16.88 1.65
N GLU A 185 8.50 17.21 1.87
CA GLU A 185 9.52 17.12 0.83
C GLU A 185 10.11 15.71 0.80
N THR A 186 10.30 15.17 -0.41
CA THR A 186 10.88 13.84 -0.62
C THR A 186 12.25 13.96 -1.28
N ILE A 187 13.28 13.43 -0.62
CA ILE A 187 14.62 13.33 -1.20
C ILE A 187 14.70 12.07 -2.06
N HIS A 188 14.70 12.25 -3.38
CA HIS A 188 14.90 11.14 -4.32
C HIS A 188 16.36 10.73 -4.39
N ARG A 189 16.64 9.47 -4.04
CA ARG A 189 17.99 8.92 -4.01
C ARG A 189 18.31 8.14 -5.29
N PRO A 190 19.45 8.40 -5.94
CA PRO A 190 19.84 7.64 -7.13
C PRO A 190 20.12 6.18 -6.77
N LYS A 191 19.94 5.28 -7.75
CA LYS A 191 20.26 3.85 -7.61
C LYS A 191 21.74 3.68 -7.23
N GLY A 192 22.01 2.80 -6.27
CA GLY A 192 23.36 2.56 -5.73
C GLY A 192 23.72 3.40 -4.49
N SER A 193 22.81 4.28 -4.04
CA SER A 193 22.93 4.98 -2.76
C SER A 193 22.84 4.02 -1.57
N SER A 194 23.55 4.29 -0.47
CA SER A 194 23.62 3.42 0.72
C SER A 194 22.55 3.75 1.75
N GLY A 195 21.73 2.79 2.17
CA GLY A 195 20.63 2.97 3.13
C GLY A 195 20.86 3.96 4.29
N PRO A 196 21.98 3.86 5.04
CA PRO A 196 22.20 4.66 6.25
C PRO A 196 22.15 6.16 6.01
N LEU A 197 21.75 6.86 7.07
CA LEU A 197 21.75 8.32 7.20
C LEU A 197 22.03 8.66 8.66
N THR A 198 22.64 9.81 8.90
CA THR A 198 22.88 10.29 10.25
C THR A 198 22.83 11.81 10.26
N CYS A 199 22.55 12.42 11.41
CA CYS A 199 22.51 13.87 11.53
C CYS A 199 23.40 14.36 12.66
N ASN A 200 23.88 15.58 12.48
CA ASN A 200 24.12 16.46 13.61
C ASN A 200 22.96 17.46 13.66
N ASP A 201 22.73 18.13 14.78
CA ASP A 201 21.56 19.01 14.98
C ASP A 201 21.36 20.11 13.89
N ARG A 202 22.35 20.29 13.01
CA ARG A 202 22.37 21.26 11.91
C ARG A 202 22.22 20.63 10.54
N TYR A 203 22.82 19.46 10.33
CA TYR A 203 22.94 18.85 9.01
C TYR A 203 22.62 17.36 9.03
N LEU A 204 21.97 16.92 7.96
CA LEU A 204 21.72 15.51 7.68
C LEU A 204 22.72 15.00 6.63
N LEU A 205 23.49 13.97 6.96
CA LEU A 205 24.45 13.32 6.08
C LEU A 205 23.79 12.14 5.37
N ILE A 206 23.71 12.22 4.04
CA ILE A 206 23.12 11.17 3.19
C ILE A 206 24.09 10.81 2.08
N HIS A 207 24.29 9.52 1.85
CA HIS A 207 24.96 9.04 0.64
C HIS A 207 24.00 9.07 -0.54
N GLN A 208 24.28 9.91 -1.54
CA GLN A 208 23.61 9.94 -2.83
C GLN A 208 24.60 9.61 -3.92
N HIS A 209 24.59 8.37 -4.39
CA HIS A 209 25.61 7.86 -5.30
C HIS A 209 25.89 8.83 -6.47
N PRO A 210 27.15 9.25 -6.70
CA PRO A 210 28.38 8.77 -6.05
C PRO A 210 28.86 9.63 -4.86
N ASN A 211 28.10 10.63 -4.45
CA ASN A 211 28.51 11.63 -3.48
C ASN A 211 27.94 11.37 -2.09
N LEU A 212 28.66 11.86 -1.10
CA LEU A 212 28.15 12.03 0.24
C LEU A 212 27.77 13.50 0.43
N CYS A 213 26.50 13.74 0.78
CA CYS A 213 25.87 15.04 0.77
C CYS A 213 25.46 15.46 2.18
N LEU A 214 25.70 16.72 2.53
CA LEU A 214 25.13 17.37 3.72
C LEU A 214 23.91 18.19 3.31
N TYR A 215 22.80 17.88 3.95
CA TYR A 215 21.53 18.59 3.84
C TYR A 215 21.36 19.53 5.01
N ASP A 216 20.86 20.74 4.78
CA ASP A 216 20.35 21.61 5.85
C ASP A 216 18.92 21.23 6.26
N ARG A 217 18.35 22.00 7.18
CA ARG A 217 16.98 21.80 7.70
C ARG A 217 15.92 22.06 6.64
N GLU A 218 16.26 22.88 5.65
CA GLU A 218 15.46 23.20 4.47
C GLU A 218 15.65 22.18 3.33
N MET A 219 16.27 21.02 3.62
CA MET A 219 16.49 19.91 2.68
C MET A 219 17.29 20.30 1.42
N ASN A 220 18.10 21.36 1.50
CA ASN A 220 19.02 21.76 0.45
C ASN A 220 20.40 21.12 0.66
N ILE A 221 21.04 20.71 -0.43
CA ILE A 221 22.42 20.25 -0.39
C ILE A 221 23.33 21.46 -0.15
N VAL A 222 23.89 21.56 1.05
CA VAL A 222 24.83 22.64 1.41
C VAL A 222 26.23 22.30 0.92
N LYS A 223 26.64 21.03 1.05
CA LYS A 223 27.96 20.55 0.63
C LYS A 223 27.88 19.10 0.18
N GLN A 224 28.79 18.72 -0.70
CA GLN A 224 28.95 17.33 -1.12
C GLN A 224 30.41 17.02 -1.42
N THR A 225 30.77 15.75 -1.28
CA THR A 225 32.09 15.22 -1.66
C THR A 225 31.93 13.84 -2.28
N LEU A 226 32.88 13.45 -3.13
CA LEU A 226 32.81 12.17 -3.82
C LEU A 226 33.19 11.02 -2.88
N TRP A 227 32.31 10.02 -2.78
CA TRP A 227 32.55 8.83 -1.98
C TRP A 227 33.12 7.70 -2.87
N ARG A 228 34.41 7.38 -2.68
CA ARG A 228 35.14 6.39 -3.51
C ARG A 228 35.47 5.09 -2.78
N TYR A 229 35.06 4.97 -1.52
CA TYR A 229 35.63 3.96 -0.63
C TYR A 229 34.84 2.64 -0.59
N GLY A 230 33.63 2.60 -1.15
CA GLY A 230 32.83 1.38 -1.22
C GLY A 230 31.41 1.59 -0.72
N ARG A 231 30.78 0.51 -0.24
CA ARG A 231 29.44 0.57 0.34
C ARG A 231 29.53 1.07 1.79
N ILE A 232 28.74 2.08 2.11
CA ILE A 232 28.53 2.49 3.50
C ILE A 232 27.59 1.51 4.17
N TRP A 233 28.02 0.94 5.29
CA TRP A 233 27.27 0.00 6.11
C TRP A 233 26.44 0.70 7.16
N ASP A 234 27.04 1.67 7.85
CA ASP A 234 26.34 2.50 8.83
C ASP A 234 27.09 3.82 9.10
N MET A 235 26.41 4.77 9.76
CA MET A 235 26.95 6.08 10.09
C MET A 235 26.41 6.61 11.42
N CYS A 236 27.26 7.29 12.19
CA CYS A 236 26.83 8.00 13.40
C CYS A 236 27.52 9.37 13.54
N TRP A 237 27.01 10.23 14.41
CA TRP A 237 27.62 11.52 14.73
C TRP A 237 28.28 11.51 16.10
N SER A 238 29.54 11.93 16.18
CA SER A 238 30.24 12.13 17.45
C SER A 238 30.33 13.61 17.80
N SER A 239 29.63 14.02 18.85
CA SER A 239 29.70 15.38 19.40
C SER A 239 31.08 15.74 19.93
N THR A 240 31.79 14.77 20.53
CA THR A 240 33.14 14.96 21.07
C THR A 240 34.18 15.21 20.01
N LEU A 241 34.10 14.51 18.88
CA LEU A 241 35.00 14.77 17.75
C LEU A 241 34.51 15.95 16.89
N GLY A 242 33.22 16.28 16.96
CA GLY A 242 32.57 17.18 16.01
C GLY A 242 32.70 16.67 14.57
N ARG A 243 32.52 15.35 14.39
CA ARG A 243 32.71 14.65 13.12
C ARG A 243 31.64 13.57 12.93
N PHE A 244 31.26 13.35 11.69
CA PHE A 244 30.53 12.14 11.31
C PHE A 244 31.50 10.96 11.24
N ILE A 245 31.05 9.82 11.71
CA ILE A 245 31.74 8.54 11.65
C ILE A 245 31.01 7.69 10.62
N VAL A 246 31.75 7.14 9.66
CA VAL A 246 31.19 6.32 8.58
C VAL A 246 31.89 4.98 8.56
N LEU A 247 31.10 3.92 8.68
CA LEU A 247 31.54 2.55 8.50
C LEU A 247 31.44 2.16 7.03
N GLU A 248 32.59 1.85 6.46
CA GLU A 248 32.74 1.14 5.20
C GLU A 248 33.28 -0.25 5.54
N GLN A 249 32.99 -1.27 4.73
CA GLN A 249 33.23 -2.69 5.00
C GLN A 249 34.23 -2.99 6.13
N ASN A 250 35.49 -2.58 5.96
CA ASN A 250 36.59 -2.87 6.89
C ASN A 250 37.21 -1.61 7.51
N ASN A 251 36.64 -0.44 7.27
CA ASN A 251 37.25 0.86 7.53
C ASN A 251 36.31 1.80 8.27
N ILE A 252 36.88 2.58 9.18
CA ILE A 252 36.21 3.69 9.85
C ILE A 252 36.75 4.99 9.28
N TYR A 253 35.84 5.83 8.79
CA TYR A 253 36.16 7.16 8.27
C TYR A 253 35.58 8.25 9.14
N LEU A 254 36.33 9.33 9.34
CA LEU A 254 35.84 10.58 9.92
C LEU A 254 35.61 11.62 8.84
N ILE A 255 34.47 12.31 8.94
CA ILE A 255 34.09 13.35 8.00
C ILE A 255 33.92 14.66 8.75
N ASN A 256 34.61 15.68 8.24
CA ASN A 256 34.52 17.04 8.76
C ASN A 256 33.37 17.79 8.08
N GLU A 257 32.34 18.18 8.84
CA GLU A 257 31.18 18.93 8.33
C GLU A 257 31.55 20.25 7.61
N ASN A 258 32.65 20.88 8.03
CA ASN A 258 33.04 22.20 7.54
C ASN A 258 33.78 22.09 6.20
N THR A 259 34.57 21.05 6.02
CA THR A 259 35.44 20.89 4.83
C THR A 259 35.03 19.76 3.90
N MET A 260 34.14 18.86 4.36
CA MET A 260 33.85 17.56 3.73
C MET A 260 35.10 16.70 3.47
N SER A 261 36.17 16.93 4.24
CA SER A 261 37.35 16.07 4.21
C SER A 261 37.04 14.73 4.84
N ILE A 262 37.51 13.65 4.19
CA ILE A 262 37.30 12.26 4.61
C ILE A 262 38.66 11.71 5.02
N ASN A 263 38.79 11.27 6.27
CA ASN A 263 40.01 10.69 6.80
C ASN A 263 39.74 9.26 7.27
N ASN A 264 40.51 8.30 6.77
CA ASN A 264 40.52 6.96 7.34
C ASN A 264 41.25 7.00 8.69
N VAL A 265 40.63 6.48 9.73
CA VAL A 265 41.17 6.49 11.10
C VAL A 265 41.39 5.10 11.66
N HIS A 266 40.73 4.09 11.10
CA HIS A 266 40.88 2.71 11.52
C HIS A 266 40.58 1.77 10.37
N SER A 267 41.33 0.66 10.29
CA SER A 267 41.11 -0.42 9.32
C SER A 267 41.31 -1.77 9.98
N MET A 268 40.39 -2.70 9.78
CA MET A 268 40.52 -4.10 10.17
C MET A 268 40.36 -5.01 8.98
N LYS A 269 41.38 -5.80 8.66
CA LYS A 269 41.41 -6.59 7.41
C LYS A 269 40.50 -7.81 7.42
N ASP A 270 40.20 -8.35 8.59
CA ASP A 270 39.62 -9.69 8.72
C ASP A 270 38.16 -9.68 9.18
N ARG A 271 37.51 -8.51 9.27
CA ARG A 271 36.16 -8.38 9.81
C ARG A 271 35.39 -7.24 9.15
N ASP A 272 34.18 -7.57 8.72
CA ASP A 272 33.22 -6.62 8.19
C ASP A 272 32.46 -5.93 9.33
N TRP A 273 32.25 -4.63 9.20
CA TRP A 273 31.43 -3.83 10.10
C TRP A 273 29.94 -3.99 9.81
N GLY A 274 29.12 -3.96 10.87
CA GLY A 274 27.66 -3.94 10.82
C GLY A 274 27.12 -2.54 11.08
N ALA A 275 26.87 -2.24 12.35
CA ALA A 275 26.26 -1.00 12.83
C ALA A 275 27.21 -0.23 13.76
N CYS A 276 26.95 1.06 13.97
CA CYS A 276 27.69 1.94 14.87
C CYS A 276 26.80 2.89 15.65
N THR A 277 27.21 3.18 16.88
CA THR A 277 26.66 4.27 17.68
C THR A 277 27.75 4.78 18.60
N CYS A 278 27.62 5.99 19.14
CA CYS A 278 28.63 6.51 20.05
C CYS A 278 28.02 7.24 21.24
N SER A 279 28.74 7.17 22.36
CA SER A 279 28.59 8.07 23.49
C SER A 279 29.52 9.28 23.30
N ASP A 280 29.61 10.12 24.34
CA ASP A 280 30.57 11.22 24.36
C ASP A 280 32.03 10.74 24.39
N THR A 281 32.32 9.53 24.88
CA THR A 281 33.70 9.08 25.08
C THR A 281 34.08 7.88 24.23
N VAL A 282 33.09 7.13 23.76
CA VAL A 282 33.27 5.81 23.18
C VAL A 282 32.44 5.66 21.91
N LEU A 283 33.04 5.03 20.90
CA LEU A 283 32.36 4.49 19.72
C LEU A 283 32.13 2.99 19.92
N PHE A 284 30.88 2.57 19.76
CA PHE A 284 30.48 1.17 19.70
C PHE A 284 30.28 0.79 18.24
N THR A 285 30.75 -0.39 17.87
CA THR A 285 30.55 -0.97 16.53
C THR A 285 30.18 -2.44 16.65
N SER A 286 29.37 -2.95 15.75
CA SER A 286 29.11 -4.39 15.63
C SER A 286 29.86 -5.02 14.46
N THR A 287 30.17 -6.31 14.54
CA THR A 287 30.63 -7.08 13.37
C THR A 287 29.45 -7.65 12.59
N ASN A 288 29.58 -7.70 11.26
CA ASN A 288 28.56 -8.25 10.36
C ASN A 288 28.78 -9.74 10.10
N GLU A 289 28.61 -10.54 11.16
CA GLU A 289 28.79 -11.99 11.14
C GLU A 289 27.86 -12.69 12.13
N ASP A 290 27.62 -13.98 11.93
CA ASP A 290 26.79 -14.77 12.85
C ASP A 290 27.46 -14.85 14.24
N GLY A 291 26.70 -14.57 15.29
CA GLY A 291 27.27 -14.37 16.62
C GLY A 291 28.02 -13.04 16.74
N SER A 292 27.52 -12.00 16.08
CA SER A 292 28.10 -10.66 16.00
C SER A 292 28.66 -10.18 17.35
N SER A 293 29.87 -9.66 17.29
CA SER A 293 30.56 -9.04 18.42
C SER A 293 30.24 -7.54 18.50
N ILE A 294 30.35 -6.96 19.70
CA ILE A 294 30.38 -5.50 19.89
C ILE A 294 31.79 -5.11 20.26
N MET A 295 32.33 -4.12 19.57
CA MET A 295 33.63 -3.54 19.87
C MET A 295 33.47 -2.13 20.40
N GLU A 296 34.25 -1.85 21.44
CA GLU A 296 34.32 -0.58 22.13
C GLU A 296 35.61 0.13 21.73
N PHE A 297 35.49 1.35 21.23
CA PHE A 297 36.61 2.20 20.85
C PHE A 297 36.59 3.49 21.66
N ILE A 298 37.70 3.86 22.28
CA ILE A 298 37.81 5.21 22.84
C ILE A 298 37.89 6.23 21.70
N LEU A 299 37.18 7.36 21.79
CA LEU A 299 37.17 8.37 20.72
C LEU A 299 38.38 9.31 20.76
N PHE A 300 38.92 9.58 21.95
CA PHE A 300 39.96 10.58 22.18
C PHE A 300 41.03 10.03 23.16
N PRO A 301 42.33 10.26 22.93
CA PRO A 301 42.95 11.14 21.92
C PRO A 301 43.03 10.55 20.50
N ALA A 302 42.88 9.24 20.36
CA ALA A 302 42.85 8.52 19.10
C ALA A 302 41.81 7.40 19.15
N ILE A 303 41.29 6.99 18.00
CA ILE A 303 40.33 5.89 17.92
C ILE A 303 41.07 4.56 18.09
N GLU A 304 40.98 4.01 19.30
CA GLU A 304 41.63 2.77 19.68
C GLU A 304 40.64 1.82 20.34
N MET A 305 40.72 0.54 19.96
CA MET A 305 39.86 -0.49 20.53
C MET A 305 40.28 -0.76 21.97
N ILE A 306 39.33 -0.67 22.89
CA ILE A 306 39.54 -0.90 24.32
C ILE A 306 38.91 -2.20 24.79
N ARG A 307 37.85 -2.68 24.12
CA ARG A 307 37.12 -3.88 24.53
C ARG A 307 36.38 -4.52 23.37
N GLU A 308 36.17 -5.83 23.48
CA GLU A 308 35.33 -6.62 22.58
C GLU A 308 34.42 -7.53 23.42
N TRP A 309 33.11 -7.46 23.18
CA TRP A 309 32.11 -8.38 23.73
C TRP A 309 31.67 -9.36 22.63
N LYS A 310 31.56 -10.63 23.00
CA LYS A 310 31.15 -11.72 22.10
C LYS A 310 29.95 -12.47 22.66
N TYR A 311 29.37 -13.35 21.85
CA TYR A 311 28.46 -14.39 22.32
C TYR A 311 29.00 -15.07 23.59
N PRO A 312 28.17 -15.30 24.62
CA PRO A 312 26.71 -15.10 24.66
C PRO A 312 26.25 -13.71 25.12
N LEU A 313 27.16 -12.75 25.35
CA LEU A 313 26.83 -11.44 25.92
C LEU A 313 26.13 -10.49 24.94
N THR A 314 26.36 -10.65 23.64
CA THR A 314 25.84 -9.76 22.60
C THR A 314 24.56 -10.31 21.96
N CYS A 315 24.69 -11.23 21.01
CA CYS A 315 23.60 -11.92 20.34
C CYS A 315 23.87 -13.44 20.35
N ALA A 316 22.86 -14.25 20.00
CA ALA A 316 23.03 -15.69 19.86
C ALA A 316 23.98 -16.04 18.69
N LYS A 317 24.52 -17.27 18.68
CA LYS A 317 25.52 -17.70 17.69
C LYS A 317 24.99 -17.68 16.24
N ASP A 318 23.68 -17.77 16.05
CA ASP A 318 22.96 -17.77 14.77
C ASP A 318 22.17 -16.47 14.52
N GLU A 319 22.34 -15.47 15.39
CA GLU A 319 21.83 -14.11 15.22
C GLU A 319 22.92 -13.20 14.66
N ILE A 320 22.50 -12.13 13.98
CA ILE A 320 23.34 -10.98 13.63
C ILE A 320 22.81 -9.73 14.33
N ILE A 321 23.67 -8.74 14.56
CA ILE A 321 23.27 -7.42 15.07
C ILE A 321 23.05 -6.50 13.87
N ASP A 322 21.80 -6.13 13.64
CA ASP A 322 21.36 -5.30 12.52
C ASP A 322 21.51 -3.80 12.82
N ASP A 323 21.26 -3.39 14.07
CA ASP A 323 21.38 -2.00 14.51
C ASP A 323 21.77 -1.91 15.99
N ILE A 324 22.42 -0.80 16.38
CA ILE A 324 22.81 -0.51 17.75
C ILE A 324 22.52 0.94 18.11
N VAL A 325 22.02 1.17 19.32
CA VAL A 325 21.77 2.52 19.84
C VAL A 325 22.26 2.63 21.27
N TYR A 326 23.09 3.65 21.53
CA TYR A 326 23.53 3.98 22.87
C TYR A 326 22.63 5.04 23.49
N ASN A 327 22.22 4.84 24.74
CA ASN A 327 21.54 5.84 25.55
C ASN A 327 21.87 5.69 27.03
N ASN A 328 22.45 6.73 27.64
CA ASN A 328 22.68 6.84 29.09
C ASN A 328 23.25 5.58 29.76
N GLY A 329 24.38 5.07 29.25
CA GLY A 329 25.08 3.89 29.79
C GLY A 329 24.52 2.54 29.35
N ASN A 330 23.43 2.53 28.58
CA ASN A 330 22.85 1.32 28.02
C ASN A 330 23.08 1.26 26.52
N LEU A 331 23.41 0.08 26.02
CA LEU A 331 23.51 -0.22 24.60
C LEU A 331 22.36 -1.14 24.21
N ALA A 332 21.45 -0.64 23.38
CA ALA A 332 20.39 -1.43 22.79
C ALA A 332 20.88 -2.07 21.50
N LEU A 333 20.59 -3.36 21.32
CA LEU A 333 20.97 -4.15 20.14
C LEU A 333 19.70 -4.68 19.46
N ALA A 334 19.54 -4.39 18.17
CA ALA A 334 18.54 -5.04 17.33
C ALA A 334 19.17 -6.28 16.70
N CYS A 335 18.70 -7.47 17.09
CA CYS A 335 19.22 -8.75 16.61
C CYS A 335 18.24 -9.39 15.63
N ALA A 336 18.75 -10.00 14.56
CA ALA A 336 17.96 -10.69 13.55
C ALA A 336 18.52 -12.09 13.24
N PHE A 337 17.64 -13.04 12.90
CA PHE A 337 18.04 -14.33 12.36
C PHE A 337 18.23 -14.23 10.85
N LYS A 338 19.33 -14.78 10.34
CA LYS A 338 19.68 -14.71 8.90
C LYS A 338 18.68 -15.44 7.98
N ILE A 339 17.87 -16.35 8.53
CA ILE A 339 16.97 -17.25 7.77
C ILE A 339 15.49 -16.84 7.90
N VAL A 340 15.11 -16.08 8.94
CA VAL A 340 13.74 -15.60 9.16
C VAL A 340 13.81 -14.22 9.81
N ILE A 341 13.18 -13.20 9.21
CA ILE A 341 13.17 -11.83 9.76
C ILE A 341 12.26 -11.80 11.00
N TRP A 342 12.81 -12.20 12.15
CA TRP A 342 12.31 -11.86 13.47
C TRP A 342 13.32 -10.91 14.10
N LEU A 343 12.87 -9.71 14.48
CA LEU A 343 13.67 -8.69 15.15
C LEU A 343 13.48 -8.82 16.67
N PHE A 344 14.57 -8.95 17.41
CA PHE A 344 14.58 -8.94 18.87
C PHE A 344 15.37 -7.76 19.38
N LEU A 345 14.87 -7.11 20.44
CA LEU A 345 15.58 -6.04 21.13
C LEU A 345 16.25 -6.57 22.39
N ARG A 346 17.57 -6.38 22.51
CA ARG A 346 18.35 -6.68 23.71
C ARG A 346 18.92 -5.38 24.29
N ILE A 347 19.00 -5.29 25.62
CA ILE A 347 19.59 -4.13 26.31
C ILE A 347 20.79 -4.62 27.12
N MET A 348 21.96 -4.07 26.83
CA MET A 348 23.19 -4.29 27.59
C MET A 348 23.44 -3.11 28.53
N ASP A 349 23.52 -3.38 29.83
CA ASP A 349 23.97 -2.40 30.83
C ASP A 349 25.51 -2.39 30.89
N ILE A 350 26.12 -1.38 30.28
CA ILE A 350 27.58 -1.30 30.12
C ILE A 350 28.27 -1.15 31.49
N ASN A 351 27.60 -0.51 32.47
CA ASN A 351 28.18 -0.22 33.78
C ASN A 351 28.17 -1.44 34.70
N ASN A 352 27.15 -2.30 34.64
CA ASN A 352 27.07 -3.48 35.50
C ASN A 352 27.93 -4.67 35.01
N THR A 353 28.24 -4.76 33.72
CA THR A 353 29.09 -5.87 33.21
C THR A 353 30.52 -5.85 33.74
N GLN A 354 31.02 -4.72 34.27
CA GLN A 354 32.34 -4.65 34.91
C GLN A 354 32.44 -5.48 36.20
N ASN A 355 31.32 -5.73 36.89
CA ASN A 355 31.33 -6.48 38.15
C ASN A 355 31.36 -8.00 37.96
N ILE A 356 30.93 -8.52 36.81
CA ILE A 356 30.84 -9.97 36.56
C ILE A 356 32.22 -10.55 36.17
N ILE A 357 33.08 -9.77 35.51
CA ILE A 357 34.42 -10.22 35.08
C ILE A 357 35.40 -10.33 36.27
N ASN A 358 35.19 -9.57 37.35
CA ASN A 358 36.06 -9.62 38.54
C ASN A 358 35.71 -10.74 39.53
N THR A 359 34.51 -11.34 39.46
CA THR A 359 34.14 -12.48 40.31
C THR A 359 34.70 -13.81 39.81
N ASP A 360 34.90 -13.97 38.50
CA ASP A 360 35.39 -15.24 37.92
C ASP A 360 36.91 -15.46 38.03
N GLN A 361 37.68 -14.46 38.48
CA GLN A 361 39.14 -14.62 38.71
C GLN A 361 39.53 -15.00 40.14
N HIS A 362 38.59 -15.06 41.10
CA HIS A 362 38.90 -15.37 42.50
C HIS A 362 38.46 -16.76 43.00
N GLU A 363 37.74 -17.57 42.22
CA GLU A 363 37.25 -18.89 42.66
C GLU A 363 38.15 -20.10 42.29
N ASN A 364 39.32 -19.90 41.66
CA ASN A 364 40.20 -21.00 41.25
C ASN A 364 41.51 -21.16 42.06
N THR A 365 41.48 -20.87 43.36
CA THR A 365 42.58 -21.28 44.28
C THR A 365 42.06 -21.62 45.68
N ALA A 366 41.36 -22.74 45.84
CA ALA A 366 41.29 -23.47 47.12
C ALA A 366 40.54 -24.81 46.96
N HIS A 367 41.25 -25.89 46.61
CA HIS A 367 41.06 -27.24 47.16
C HIS A 367 42.22 -28.13 46.71
N GLY A 368 43.24 -28.17 47.56
CA GLY A 368 44.23 -29.23 47.72
C GLY A 368 44.32 -29.55 49.19
#